data_AF-A0A7W7VB83-F1
#
_entry.id   AF-A0A7W7VB83-F1
#
_cell.length_a   1.000
_cell.length_b   1.000
_cell.length_c   1.000
_cell.angle_alpha   90.00
_cell.angle_beta   90.00
_cell.angle_gamma   90.00
#
_symmetry.space_group_name_H-M   'P 1'
#
loop_
_entity.id
_entity.type
_entity.pdbx_description
1 polymer ?
#
loop_
_entity_poly.entity_id
_entity_poly.type
_entity_poly.pdbx_seq_one_letter_code
_entity_poly.pdbx_strand_id
1 'polypeptide(L)'
;MSYDLAVWDGEQPRDEEADAVFDELYERYLDSEDVLAEPSPRIEAYVEALVERYPDDVPGSPWASPPVMDEASGPIVYLLMSYSRAEEVFEYAAGLAREHGLVCYDPQGETLRS
;
A
#
# COMPACT_ATOMS: atom_id res chain seq x y z
N MET A 1 13.68 -11.50 0.29
CA MET A 1 13.62 -10.03 0.40
C MET A 1 12.35 -9.61 -0.32
N SER A 2 11.41 -8.99 0.37
CA SER A 2 10.28 -8.27 -0.23
C SER A 2 10.61 -6.79 -0.29
N TYR A 3 9.94 -6.08 -1.18
CA TYR A 3 9.88 -4.63 -1.15
C TYR A 3 8.49 -4.25 -0.71
N ASP A 4 8.39 -3.30 0.21
CA ASP A 4 7.15 -2.99 0.87
C ASP A 4 6.77 -1.54 0.58
N LEU A 5 5.48 -1.27 0.42
CA LEU A 5 4.97 0.08 0.17
C LEU A 5 3.67 0.28 0.94
N ALA A 6 3.64 1.32 1.78
CA ALA A 6 2.43 1.70 2.50
C ALA A 6 1.71 2.80 1.74
N VAL A 7 0.40 2.62 1.54
CA VAL A 7 -0.45 3.62 0.88
C VAL A 7 -1.68 3.87 1.71
N TRP A 8 -2.03 5.14 1.95
CA TRP A 8 -3.23 5.47 2.71
C TRP A 8 -4.01 6.66 2.16
N ASP A 9 -5.30 6.68 2.52
CA ASP A 9 -6.23 7.76 2.30
C ASP A 9 -6.24 8.71 3.50
N GLY A 10 -5.75 9.93 3.30
CA GLY A 10 -5.69 10.96 4.34
C GLY A 10 -4.94 12.20 3.88
N GLU A 11 -4.76 13.14 4.81
CA GLU A 11 -3.91 14.31 4.56
C GLU A 11 -2.44 13.88 4.49
N GLN A 12 -1.72 14.41 3.50
CA GLN A 12 -0.28 14.16 3.38
C GLN A 12 0.46 14.80 4.57
N PRO A 13 1.14 14.00 5.42
CA PRO A 13 1.93 14.53 6.51
C PRO A 13 3.20 15.21 5.98
N ARG A 14 3.91 15.91 6.87
CA ARG A 14 5.29 16.31 6.58
C ARG A 14 6.20 15.08 6.59
N ASP A 15 7.33 15.16 5.90
CA ASP A 15 8.31 14.06 5.87
C ASP A 15 8.72 13.60 7.28
N GLU A 16 8.90 14.54 8.22
CA GLU A 16 9.27 14.23 9.62
C GLU A 16 8.15 13.58 10.45
N GLU A 17 6.91 13.62 9.96
CA GLU A 17 5.72 13.07 10.62
C GLU A 17 5.22 11.79 9.94
N ALA A 18 5.71 11.48 8.73
CA ALA A 18 5.21 10.41 7.89
C ALA A 18 5.31 9.03 8.56
N ASP A 19 6.44 8.76 9.21
CA ASP A 19 6.69 7.51 9.92
C ASP A 19 5.70 7.31 11.09
N ALA A 20 5.49 8.35 11.90
CA ALA A 20 4.56 8.29 13.02
C ALA A 20 3.10 8.11 12.57
N VAL A 21 2.71 8.73 11.45
CA VAL A 21 1.37 8.54 10.85
C VAL A 21 1.22 7.12 10.31
N PHE A 22 2.24 6.59 9.65
CA PHE A 22 2.25 5.21 9.19
C PHE A 22 2.10 4.22 10.36
N ASP A 23 2.90 4.36 11.42
CA ASP A 23 2.85 3.50 12.60
C ASP A 23 1.45 3.50 13.25
N GLU A 24 0.83 4.67 13.41
CA GLU A 24 -0.51 4.77 13.98
C GLU A 24 -1.55 4.03 13.11
N LEU A 25 -1.48 4.19 11.79
CA LEU A 25 -2.40 3.54 10.86
C LEU A 25 -2.17 2.02 10.83
N TYR A 26 -0.91 1.58 10.82
CA TYR A 26 -0.55 0.17 10.80
C TYR A 26 -1.04 -0.54 12.07
N GLU A 27 -0.75 0.00 13.25
CA GLU A 27 -1.18 -0.56 14.53
C GLU A 27 -2.72 -0.63 14.61
N ARG A 28 -3.40 0.42 14.14
CA ARG A 28 -4.86 0.51 14.24
C ARG A 28 -5.61 -0.41 13.28
N TYR A 29 -5.14 -0.56 12.05
CA TYR A 29 -5.92 -1.18 10.98
C TYR A 29 -5.35 -2.51 10.49
N LEU A 30 -4.05 -2.77 10.66
CA LEU A 30 -3.38 -3.94 10.11
C LEU A 30 -2.87 -4.91 11.19
N ASP A 31 -2.45 -4.42 12.36
CA ASP A 31 -1.98 -5.27 13.47
C ASP A 31 -3.11 -5.64 14.45
N SER A 32 -4.18 -4.84 14.51
CA SER A 32 -5.29 -5.07 15.45
C SER A 32 -6.31 -6.07 14.90
N GLU A 33 -6.36 -7.28 15.48
CA GLU A 33 -7.37 -8.31 15.16
C GLU A 33 -8.82 -7.87 15.48
N ASP A 34 -8.99 -6.84 16.30
CA ASP A 34 -10.31 -6.30 16.69
C ASP A 34 -10.88 -5.29 15.68
N VAL A 35 -10.08 -4.83 14.71
CA VAL A 35 -10.46 -3.82 13.71
C VAL A 35 -10.51 -4.44 12.31
N LEU A 36 -11.59 -5.14 12.02
CA LEU A 36 -11.96 -5.51 10.64
C LEU A 36 -12.71 -4.34 9.99
N ALA A 37 -11.97 -3.37 9.48
CA ALA A 37 -12.54 -2.23 8.76
C ALA A 37 -12.53 -2.50 7.25
N GLU A 38 -13.69 -2.40 6.61
CA GLU A 38 -13.77 -2.43 5.15
C GLU A 38 -12.84 -1.35 4.56
N PRO A 39 -12.06 -1.64 3.51
CA PRO A 39 -11.24 -0.66 2.85
C PRO A 39 -12.06 0.57 2.42
N SER A 40 -11.48 1.75 2.57
CA SER A 40 -12.09 2.96 2.07
C SER A 40 -12.25 2.87 0.55
N PRO A 41 -13.29 3.51 -0.05
CA PRO A 41 -13.53 3.40 -1.49
C PRO A 41 -12.33 3.81 -2.37
N ARG A 42 -11.47 4.72 -1.88
CA ARG A 42 -10.27 5.16 -2.59
C ARG A 42 -9.16 4.10 -2.56
N ILE A 43 -8.99 3.42 -1.42
CA ILE A 43 -8.05 2.30 -1.28
C ILE A 43 -8.51 1.11 -2.09
N GLU A 44 -9.80 0.76 -2.00
CA GLU A 44 -10.39 -0.32 -2.81
C GLU A 44 -10.15 -0.08 -4.30
N ALA A 45 -10.52 1.10 -4.81
CA ALA A 45 -10.30 1.45 -6.22
C ALA A 45 -8.82 1.44 -6.63
N TYR A 46 -7.91 1.84 -5.72
CA TYR A 46 -6.47 1.79 -5.97
C TYR A 46 -5.96 0.35 -6.07
N VAL A 47 -6.36 -0.53 -5.15
CA VAL A 47 -5.96 -1.93 -5.17
C VAL A 47 -6.55 -2.67 -6.37
N GLU A 48 -7.82 -2.41 -6.72
CA GLU A 48 -8.44 -2.98 -7.92
C GLU A 48 -7.67 -2.61 -9.19
N ALA A 49 -7.27 -1.34 -9.34
CA ALA A 49 -6.49 -0.89 -10.49
C ALA A 49 -5.06 -1.48 -10.52
N LEU A 50 -4.45 -1.71 -9.35
CA LEU A 50 -3.18 -2.43 -9.25
C LEU A 50 -3.32 -3.89 -9.72
N VAL A 51 -4.35 -4.60 -9.24
CA VAL A 51 -4.59 -6.00 -9.57
C VAL A 51 -5.01 -6.16 -11.04
N GLU A 52 -5.75 -5.21 -11.61
CA GLU A 52 -6.07 -5.20 -13.05
C GLU A 52 -4.79 -5.13 -13.90
N ARG A 53 -3.82 -4.30 -13.49
CA ARG A 53 -2.55 -4.14 -14.20
C ARG A 53 -1.58 -5.28 -13.94
N TYR A 54 -1.59 -5.80 -12.71
CA TYR A 54 -0.72 -6.84 -12.19
C TYR A 54 -1.58 -7.88 -11.46
N PRO A 55 -2.13 -8.89 -12.18
CA PRO A 55 -2.98 -9.89 -11.56
C PRO A 55 -2.26 -10.64 -10.44
N ASP A 56 -2.97 -10.89 -9.35
CA ASP A 56 -2.46 -11.54 -8.14
C ASP A 56 -2.72 -13.06 -8.09
N ASP A 57 -3.53 -13.55 -9.03
CA ASP A 57 -3.96 -14.95 -9.18
C ASP A 57 -3.18 -15.73 -10.27
N VAL A 58 -2.09 -15.16 -10.79
CA VAL A 58 -1.28 -15.76 -11.87
C VAL A 58 0.13 -16.15 -11.44
N PRO A 59 0.73 -17.21 -12.02
CA PRO A 59 2.13 -17.52 -11.82
C PRO A 59 3.04 -16.36 -12.23
N GLY A 60 3.97 -15.97 -11.35
CA GLY A 60 4.86 -14.83 -11.60
C GLY A 60 4.22 -13.46 -11.31
N SER A 61 3.08 -13.46 -10.60
CA SER A 61 2.54 -12.27 -9.93
C SER A 61 3.65 -11.54 -9.16
N PRO A 62 3.70 -10.20 -9.22
CA PRO A 62 4.68 -9.45 -8.45
C PRO A 62 4.38 -9.46 -6.96
N TRP A 63 3.15 -9.74 -6.55
CA TRP A 63 2.70 -9.66 -5.16
C TRP A 63 3.21 -10.84 -4.34
N ALA A 64 3.79 -10.54 -3.18
CA ALA A 64 4.33 -11.54 -2.26
C ALA A 64 3.28 -12.07 -1.27
N SER A 65 2.19 -11.34 -1.07
CA SER A 65 1.05 -11.74 -0.23
C SER A 65 -0.27 -11.50 -0.97
N PRO A 66 -0.69 -12.43 -1.86
CA PRO A 66 -2.01 -12.38 -2.48
C PRO A 66 -3.08 -13.07 -1.59
N PRO A 67 -4.36 -12.66 -1.67
CA PRO A 67 -4.90 -11.57 -2.49
C PRO A 67 -4.45 -10.19 -1.98
N VAL A 68 -4.15 -9.26 -2.90
CA VAL A 68 -3.65 -7.92 -2.50
C VAL A 68 -4.68 -7.14 -1.68
N MET A 69 -5.97 -7.40 -1.92
CA MET A 69 -7.07 -6.76 -1.19
C MET A 69 -7.11 -7.14 0.29
N ASP A 70 -6.59 -8.32 0.66
CA ASP A 70 -6.57 -8.77 2.06
C ASP A 70 -5.53 -7.99 2.89
N GLU A 71 -4.61 -7.29 2.24
CA GLU A 71 -3.62 -6.39 2.87
C GLU A 71 -4.15 -4.95 3.04
N ALA A 72 -5.43 -4.70 2.73
CA ALA A 72 -6.10 -3.42 2.88
C ALA A 72 -7.10 -3.44 4.04
N SER A 73 -7.09 -2.38 4.85
CA SER A 73 -8.03 -2.21 5.97
C SER A 73 -8.27 -0.73 6.23
N GLY A 74 -9.54 -0.33 6.27
CA GLY A 74 -9.91 1.07 6.45
C GLY A 74 -9.19 2.00 5.45
N PRO A 75 -8.47 3.03 5.92
CA PRO A 75 -7.81 3.99 5.04
C PRO A 75 -6.44 3.52 4.53
N ILE A 76 -5.92 2.34 4.87
CA ILE A 76 -4.53 1.94 4.54
C ILE A 76 -4.48 0.60 3.80
N VAL A 77 -3.47 0.43 2.94
CA VAL A 77 -3.04 -0.84 2.37
C VAL A 77 -1.52 -0.99 2.50
N TYR A 78 -1.06 -2.20 2.81
CA TYR A 78 0.35 -2.55 2.91
C TYR A 78 0.77 -3.51 1.79
N LEU A 79 1.43 -2.98 0.76
CA LEU A 79 1.76 -3.75 -0.43
C LEU A 79 3.08 -4.49 -0.24
N LEU A 80 3.01 -5.82 -0.29
CA LEU A 80 4.16 -6.71 -0.24
C LEU A 80 4.51 -7.17 -1.66
N MET A 81 5.70 -6.81 -2.16
CA MET A 81 6.16 -7.15 -3.51
C MET A 81 7.39 -8.05 -3.51
N SER A 82 7.47 -8.93 -4.50
CA SER A 82 8.67 -9.71 -4.79
C SER A 82 9.79 -8.80 -5.31
N TYR A 83 11.00 -8.93 -4.73
CA TYR A 83 12.13 -8.05 -5.07
C TYR A 83 12.47 -8.02 -6.56
N SER A 84 12.33 -9.14 -7.27
CA SER A 84 12.62 -9.25 -8.71
C SER A 84 11.71 -8.40 -9.60
N ARG A 85 10.56 -7.97 -9.09
CA ARG A 85 9.58 -7.14 -9.82
C ARG A 85 9.27 -5.82 -9.11
N ALA A 86 9.88 -5.60 -7.95
CA ALA A 86 9.62 -4.45 -7.10
C ALA A 86 9.86 -3.13 -7.83
N GLU A 87 10.98 -2.96 -8.54
CA GLU A 87 11.30 -1.70 -9.23
C GLU A 87 10.22 -1.29 -10.25
N GLU A 88 9.77 -2.23 -11.10
CA GLU A 88 8.72 -2.00 -12.10
C GLU A 88 7.37 -1.63 -11.44
N VAL A 89 6.99 -2.39 -10.42
CA VAL A 89 5.66 -2.29 -9.81
C VAL A 89 5.59 -1.10 -8.88
N PHE A 90 6.68 -0.78 -8.19
CA PHE A 90 6.81 0.34 -7.27
C PHE A 90 6.59 1.68 -7.97
N GLU A 91 7.26 1.92 -9.11
CA GLU A 91 7.09 3.17 -9.86
C GLU A 91 5.64 3.38 -10.31
N TYR A 92 4.99 2.31 -10.78
CA TYR A 92 3.59 2.36 -11.17
C TYR A 92 2.66 2.58 -9.97
N ALA A 93 2.88 1.85 -8.88
CA ALA A 93 2.07 1.93 -7.66
C ALA A 93 2.13 3.34 -7.04
N ALA A 94 3.32 3.92 -6.92
CA ALA A 94 3.48 5.29 -6.42
C ALA A 94 2.80 6.32 -7.33
N GLY A 95 2.95 6.17 -8.65
CA GLY A 95 2.27 7.04 -9.63
C GLY A 95 0.74 6.96 -9.53
N LEU A 96 0.20 5.75 -9.42
CA LEU A 96 -1.24 5.52 -9.29
C LEU A 96 -1.78 6.03 -7.95
N ALA A 97 -1.05 5.86 -6.86
CA ALA A 97 -1.43 6.40 -5.55
C ALA A 97 -1.63 7.92 -5.63
N ARG A 98 -0.70 8.63 -6.28
CA ARG A 98 -0.81 10.07 -6.54
C ARG A 98 -2.03 10.43 -7.38
N GLU A 99 -2.34 9.66 -8.44
CA GLU A 99 -3.51 9.90 -9.28
C GLU A 99 -4.83 9.75 -8.50
N HIS A 100 -4.86 8.84 -7.52
CA HIS A 100 -5.98 8.64 -6.62
C HIS A 100 -6.03 9.68 -5.47
N GLY A 101 -4.99 10.52 -5.33
CA GLY A 101 -4.85 11.46 -4.22
C GLY A 101 -4.55 10.77 -2.88
N LEU A 102 -3.91 9.60 -2.94
CA LEU A 102 -3.43 8.83 -1.79
C LEU A 102 -2.02 9.26 -1.40
N VAL A 103 -1.68 9.06 -0.13
CA VAL A 103 -0.32 9.20 0.36
C VAL A 103 0.41 7.88 0.15
N CYS A 104 1.63 7.96 -0.36
CA CYS A 104 2.50 6.81 -0.62
C CYS A 104 3.78 6.97 0.19
N TYR A 105 4.14 5.94 0.95
CA TYR A 105 5.27 5.93 1.87
C TYR A 105 6.07 4.66 1.70
N ASP A 106 7.39 4.81 1.70
CA ASP A 106 8.33 3.69 1.72
C ASP A 106 8.85 3.50 3.14
N PRO A 107 8.39 2.45 3.86
CA PRO A 107 8.83 2.16 5.23
C PRO A 107 10.30 1.76 5.31
N GLN A 108 10.89 1.25 4.22
CA GLN A 108 12.29 0.83 4.20
C GLN A 108 13.24 2.02 4.06
N GLY A 109 12.78 3.06 3.35
CA GLY A 109 13.50 4.31 3.14
C GLY A 109 13.09 5.45 4.09
N GLU A 110 12.09 5.23 4.95
CA GLU A 110 11.47 6.23 5.83
C GLU A 110 11.12 7.53 5.10
N THR A 111 10.49 7.42 3.91
CA THR A 111 10.29 8.56 3.03
C THR A 111 8.99 8.53 2.24
N LEU A 112 8.36 9.70 2.07
CA LEU A 112 7.21 9.87 1.19
C LEU A 112 7.62 9.74 -0.27
N ARG A 113 6.76 9.10 -1.05
CA ARG A 113 6.92 8.86 -2.48
C ARG A 113 5.86 9.68 -3.22
N SER A 114 6.21 10.92 -3.57
CA SER A 114 5.34 11.91 -4.24
C SER A 114 5.47 11.93 -5.76
#